data_AF-A0A318CRG2-F1
#
_entry.id   AF-A0A318CRG2-F1
#
_cell.length_a   1.000
_cell.length_b   1.000
_cell.length_c   1.000
_cell.angle_alpha   90.00
_cell.angle_beta   90.00
_cell.angle_gamma   90.00
#
_symmetry.space_group_name_H-M   'P 1'
#
loop_
_entity.id
_entity.type
_entity.pdbx_description
1 polymer ?
#
loop_
_entity_poly.entity_id
_entity_poly.type
_entity_poly.pdbx_seq_one_letter_code
_entity_poly.pdbx_strand_id
1 'polypeptide(L)'
;MPPYTLYDGQYGTVLAEVKYQSFVGYYLSIYQTEKRRAGHHTWSIDIDFTGISSLKIFTQRYFGGSGAYLYIRLDGTTIFSDTSTGHSWTERTLDVSAYSGVKSLQLSMYGSLNSTSTAYNCNCDFAKITLMRS
;
A
#
# COMPACT_ATOMS: atom_id res chain seq x y z
N MET A 1 -3.04 3.46 18.37
CA MET A 1 -3.63 2.72 17.24
C MET A 1 -2.98 3.25 15.97
N PRO A 2 -2.50 2.41 15.03
CA PRO A 2 -2.03 2.93 13.75
C PRO A 2 -3.19 3.72 13.11
N PRO A 3 -2.92 4.86 12.45
CA PRO A 3 -3.98 5.75 12.00
C PRO A 3 -4.94 5.02 11.07
N TYR A 4 -6.18 4.84 11.53
CA TYR A 4 -7.28 4.44 10.66
C TYR A 4 -7.56 5.63 9.74
N THR A 5 -7.59 5.39 8.43
CA THR A 5 -8.11 6.39 7.50
C THR A 5 -9.37 5.81 6.88
N LEU A 6 -10.51 6.37 7.27
CA LEU A 6 -11.82 6.02 6.72
C LEU A 6 -12.15 7.02 5.62
N TYR A 7 -12.23 6.53 4.40
CA TYR A 7 -12.76 7.30 3.28
C TYR A 7 -14.14 6.77 2.92
N ASP A 8 -15.17 7.15 3.68
CA ASP A 8 -16.57 6.79 3.40
C ASP A 8 -17.26 7.87 2.52
N GLY A 9 -18.26 7.48 1.72
CA GLY A 9 -19.03 8.37 0.85
C GLY A 9 -19.77 7.67 -0.29
N GLN A 10 -20.38 8.47 -1.18
CA GLN A 10 -21.20 7.99 -2.31
C GLN A 10 -20.49 6.94 -3.18
N TYR A 11 -19.16 7.02 -3.27
CA TYR A 11 -18.33 6.18 -4.11
C TYR A 11 -17.59 5.09 -3.32
N GLY A 12 -18.06 4.75 -2.12
CA GLY A 12 -17.57 3.61 -1.35
C GLY A 12 -16.61 3.94 -0.23
N THR A 13 -16.27 2.89 0.49
CA THR A 13 -15.51 2.94 1.74
C THR A 13 -14.16 2.28 1.54
N VAL A 14 -13.09 3.05 1.75
CA VAL A 14 -11.72 2.52 1.84
C VAL A 14 -11.27 2.54 3.30
N LEU A 15 -10.71 1.42 3.73
CA LEU A 15 -10.23 1.15 5.06
C LEU A 15 -8.74 0.82 5.02
N ALA A 16 -8.01 1.24 6.05
CA ALA A 16 -6.64 0.84 6.29
C ALA A 16 -6.56 0.19 7.67
N GLU A 17 -6.22 -1.10 7.73
CA GLU A 17 -6.25 -1.89 8.96
C GLU A 17 -5.06 -2.84 9.05
N VAL A 18 -4.62 -3.14 10.27
CA VAL A 18 -3.65 -4.21 10.52
C VAL A 18 -4.40 -5.52 10.68
N LYS A 19 -4.09 -6.49 9.82
CA LYS A 19 -4.66 -7.84 9.81
C LYS A 19 -3.58 -8.88 10.08
N TYR A 20 -3.96 -10.14 10.27
CA TYR A 20 -3.05 -11.26 10.50
C TYR A 20 -3.34 -12.42 9.53
N GLN A 21 -2.29 -13.01 8.96
CA GLN A 21 -2.36 -14.25 8.18
C GLN A 21 -1.16 -15.13 8.52
N SER A 22 -1.38 -16.42 8.80
CA SER A 22 -0.38 -17.34 9.38
C SER A 22 0.98 -17.36 8.66
N PHE A 23 1.01 -17.30 7.32
CA PHE A 23 2.24 -17.33 6.54
C PHE A 23 3.03 -16.00 6.55
N VAL A 24 2.34 -14.86 6.62
CA VAL A 24 2.97 -13.53 6.51
C VAL A 24 3.13 -12.82 7.86
N GLY A 25 2.34 -13.20 8.87
CA GLY A 25 2.23 -12.51 10.15
C GLY A 25 1.23 -11.35 10.09
N TYR A 26 1.52 -10.28 10.84
CA TYR A 26 0.75 -9.03 10.77
C TYR A 26 1.08 -8.25 9.49
N TYR A 27 0.06 -7.69 8.86
CA TYR A 27 0.19 -6.89 7.64
C TYR A 27 -0.79 -5.71 7.64
N LEU A 28 -0.39 -4.61 7.01
CA LEU A 28 -1.30 -3.51 6.70
C LEU A 28 -2.10 -3.89 5.45
N SER A 29 -3.42 -3.80 5.54
CA SER A 29 -4.35 -3.97 4.42
C SER A 29 -5.03 -2.64 4.15
N ILE A 30 -4.83 -2.08 2.96
CA ILE A 30 -5.63 -0.96 2.47
C ILE A 30 -6.63 -1.53 1.46
N TYR A 31 -7.91 -1.55 1.83
CA TYR A 31 -8.92 -2.29 1.11
C TYR A 31 -10.23 -1.54 0.99
N GLN A 32 -10.98 -1.86 -0.05
CA GLN A 32 -12.27 -1.27 -0.33
C GLN A 32 -13.36 -2.33 -0.11
N THR A 33 -14.36 -1.99 0.69
CA THR A 33 -15.43 -2.92 1.10
C THR A 33 -16.63 -2.91 0.16
N GLU A 34 -16.82 -1.83 -0.59
CA GLU A 34 -17.90 -1.66 -1.56
C GLU A 34 -17.61 -0.46 -2.47
N LYS A 35 -18.23 -0.44 -3.66
CA LYS A 35 -18.18 0.70 -4.60
C LYS A 35 -16.73 1.01 -5.00
N ARG A 36 -16.42 2.13 -5.65
CA ARG A 36 -15.03 2.52 -5.97
C ARG A 36 -14.74 3.98 -5.76
N ARG A 37 -13.63 4.27 -5.10
CA ARG A 37 -13.16 5.63 -4.88
C ARG A 37 -11.81 5.88 -5.55
N ALA A 38 -11.77 6.86 -6.44
CA ALA A 38 -10.56 7.27 -7.13
C ALA A 38 -9.57 7.96 -6.18
N GLY A 39 -8.28 7.89 -6.54
CA GLY A 39 -7.20 8.57 -5.83
C GLY A 39 -6.38 7.64 -4.95
N HIS A 40 -5.34 8.23 -4.34
CA HIS A 40 -4.44 7.52 -3.42
C HIS A 40 -5.04 7.44 -2.01
N HIS A 41 -5.32 6.23 -1.57
CA HIS A 41 -5.65 5.92 -0.18
C HIS A 41 -4.39 5.43 0.49
N THR A 42 -3.86 6.25 1.41
CA THR A 42 -2.47 6.16 1.86
C THR A 42 -2.38 6.00 3.36
N TRP A 43 -1.54 5.07 3.80
CA TRP A 43 -0.99 5.06 5.15
C TRP A 43 0.48 5.48 5.08
N SER A 44 0.96 6.23 6.06
CA SER A 44 2.33 6.72 6.08
C SER A 44 3.00 6.61 7.44
N ILE A 45 4.32 6.48 7.40
CA ILE A 45 5.19 6.52 8.57
C ILE A 45 6.48 7.25 8.21
N ASP A 46 6.97 8.08 9.12
CA ASP A 46 8.25 8.75 8.96
C ASP A 46 9.38 7.82 9.45
N ILE A 47 10.39 7.63 8.60
CA ILE A 47 11.53 6.74 8.82
C ILE A 47 12.81 7.52 8.47
N ASP A 48 13.85 7.37 9.29
CA ASP A 48 15.18 7.88 8.95
C ASP A 48 15.89 6.92 7.99
N PHE A 49 16.10 7.37 6.75
CA PHE A 49 16.80 6.62 5.70
C PHE A 49 18.32 6.87 5.68
N THR A 50 18.87 7.60 6.66
CA THR A 50 20.32 7.83 6.76
C THR A 50 21.10 6.50 6.79
N GLY A 51 21.92 6.27 5.76
CA GLY A 51 22.73 5.05 5.62
C GLY A 51 21.94 3.79 5.23
N ILE A 52 20.69 3.93 4.78
CA ILE A 52 19.88 2.80 4.28
C ILE A 52 20.08 2.69 2.77
N SER A 53 20.45 1.49 2.30
CA SER A 53 20.68 1.22 0.87
C SER A 53 19.51 0.49 0.21
N SER A 54 18.79 -0.35 0.96
CA SER A 54 17.61 -1.05 0.44
C SER A 54 16.46 -1.13 1.42
N LEU A 55 15.26 -1.03 0.87
CA LEU A 55 13.98 -1.28 1.54
C LEU A 55 13.44 -2.62 1.02
N LYS A 56 13.24 -3.58 1.93
CA LYS A 56 12.53 -4.81 1.65
C LYS A 56 11.11 -4.77 2.20
N ILE A 57 10.15 -5.23 1.41
CA ILE A 57 8.74 -5.21 1.78
C ILE A 57 7.99 -6.33 1.05
N PHE A 58 7.16 -7.07 1.78
CA PHE A 58 6.23 -8.01 1.17
C PHE A 58 4.99 -7.26 0.72
N THR A 59 4.58 -7.50 -0.51
CA THR A 59 3.38 -6.91 -1.10
C THR A 59 2.45 -8.00 -1.58
N GLN A 60 1.15 -7.80 -1.41
CA GLN A 60 0.10 -8.58 -2.07
C GLN A 60 -0.90 -7.61 -2.67
N ARG A 61 -1.50 -8.00 -3.80
CA ARG A 61 -2.65 -7.29 -4.34
C ARG A 61 -3.69 -8.29 -4.76
N TYR A 62 -4.83 -8.29 -4.07
CA TYR A 62 -5.98 -9.06 -4.48
C TYR A 62 -7.01 -8.16 -5.14
N PHE A 63 -7.63 -8.67 -6.21
CA PHE A 63 -8.60 -7.91 -6.94
C PHE A 63 -9.60 -8.77 -7.69
N GLY A 64 -10.88 -8.48 -7.52
CA GLY A 64 -11.97 -9.09 -8.29
C GLY A 64 -12.32 -8.37 -9.61
N GLY A 65 -11.54 -7.39 -10.07
CA GLY A 65 -11.85 -6.56 -11.27
C GLY A 65 -10.63 -5.87 -11.91
N SER A 66 -10.77 -4.73 -12.61
CA SER A 66 -9.67 -3.90 -13.20
C SER A 66 -9.67 -2.48 -12.61
N GLY A 67 -8.55 -1.83 -12.25
CA GLY A 67 -8.53 -0.43 -11.76
C GLY A 67 -8.26 -0.12 -10.26
N ALA A 68 -7.60 -0.99 -9.50
CA ALA A 68 -7.00 -0.67 -8.21
C ALA A 68 -5.51 -1.05 -8.25
N TYR A 69 -4.61 -0.15 -7.84
CA TYR A 69 -3.16 -0.30 -8.02
C TYR A 69 -2.42 -0.14 -6.70
N LEU A 70 -1.28 -0.82 -6.55
CA LEU A 70 -0.44 -0.74 -5.36
C LEU A 70 0.70 0.24 -5.62
N TYR A 71 0.93 1.17 -4.69
CA TYR A 71 2.06 2.11 -4.76
C TYR A 71 2.84 2.13 -3.44
N ILE A 72 4.16 2.29 -3.56
CA ILE A 72 5.06 2.62 -2.47
C ILE A 72 5.79 3.90 -2.86
N ARG A 73 5.74 4.89 -1.98
CA ARG A 73 6.28 6.24 -2.21
C ARG A 73 7.16 6.70 -1.05
N LEU A 74 8.14 7.56 -1.35
CA LEU A 74 8.92 8.32 -0.38
C LEU A 74 8.74 9.81 -0.66
N ASP A 75 8.27 10.57 0.34
CA ASP A 75 7.96 12.00 0.20
C ASP A 75 7.08 12.32 -1.04
N GLY A 76 6.11 11.44 -1.35
CA GLY A 76 5.24 11.56 -2.53
C GLY A 76 5.82 11.00 -3.83
N THR A 77 7.12 10.69 -3.89
CA THR A 77 7.78 10.12 -5.08
C THR A 77 7.58 8.62 -5.15
N THR A 78 7.05 8.11 -6.26
CA THR A 78 6.87 6.65 -6.48
C THR A 78 8.20 5.96 -6.66
N ILE A 79 8.48 5.02 -5.76
CA ILE A 79 9.64 4.12 -5.83
C ILE A 79 9.25 2.70 -6.26
N PHE A 80 7.96 2.36 -6.15
CA PHE A 80 7.40 1.12 -6.67
C PHE A 80 5.92 1.29 -6.99
N SER A 81 5.47 0.67 -8.07
CA SER A 81 4.05 0.57 -8.42
C SER A 81 3.74 -0.77 -9.06
N ASP A 82 2.58 -1.34 -8.73
CA ASP A 82 2.03 -2.52 -9.39
C ASP A 82 0.61 -2.24 -9.91
N THR A 83 0.51 -2.19 -11.24
CA THR A 83 -0.72 -1.96 -11.99
C THR A 83 -1.21 -3.21 -12.72
N SER A 84 -0.67 -4.39 -12.40
CA SER A 84 -1.05 -5.68 -13.01
C SER A 84 -2.49 -6.08 -12.68
N THR A 85 -2.93 -7.31 -12.95
CA THR A 85 -4.27 -7.80 -12.56
C THR A 85 -4.33 -8.29 -11.11
N GLY A 86 -3.20 -8.49 -10.45
CA GLY A 86 -3.09 -8.92 -9.05
C GLY A 86 -1.89 -9.85 -8.87
N HIS A 87 -1.44 -10.01 -7.63
CA HIS A 87 -0.30 -10.87 -7.32
C HIS A 87 -0.38 -11.42 -5.89
N SER A 88 0.14 -12.63 -5.71
CA SER A 88 0.36 -13.26 -4.40
C SER A 88 1.46 -12.54 -3.62
N TRP A 89 1.55 -12.79 -2.31
CA TRP A 89 2.62 -12.28 -1.46
C TRP A 89 4.00 -12.43 -2.11
N THR A 90 4.62 -11.29 -2.42
CA THR A 90 5.91 -11.21 -3.12
C THR A 90 6.81 -10.24 -2.37
N GLU A 91 8.03 -10.66 -2.05
CA GLU A 91 9.06 -9.76 -1.51
C GLU A 91 9.56 -8.83 -2.62
N ARG A 92 9.57 -7.53 -2.34
CA ARG A 92 10.18 -6.51 -3.19
C ARG A 92 11.42 -5.99 -2.47
N THR A 93 12.53 -5.91 -3.21
CA THR A 93 13.74 -5.20 -2.76
C THR A 93 13.85 -3.94 -3.60
N LEU A 94 13.78 -2.78 -2.96
CA LEU A 94 13.81 -1.47 -3.59
C LEU A 94 15.13 -0.79 -3.25
N ASP A 95 15.84 -0.31 -4.26
CA ASP A 95 17.00 0.56 -4.06
C ASP A 95 16.52 1.92 -3.56
N VAL A 96 16.99 2.29 -2.37
CA VAL A 96 16.69 3.57 -1.71
C VAL A 96 17.97 4.30 -1.33
N SER A 97 19.12 3.91 -1.87
CA SER A 97 20.43 4.48 -1.58
C SER A 97 20.54 5.98 -1.90
N ALA A 98 19.67 6.49 -2.76
CA ALA A 98 19.57 7.91 -3.09
C ALA A 98 18.85 8.77 -2.03
N TYR A 99 18.19 8.14 -1.04
CA TYR A 99 17.43 8.84 0.00
C TYR A 99 18.23 8.88 1.32
N SER A 100 18.11 9.97 2.06
CA SER A 100 18.77 10.16 3.36
C SER A 100 17.96 11.10 4.26
N GLY A 101 18.20 11.06 5.56
CA GLY A 101 17.41 11.75 6.57
C GLY A 101 15.99 11.18 6.72
N VAL A 102 15.14 11.91 7.45
CA VAL A 102 13.75 11.50 7.68
C VAL A 102 12.94 11.64 6.38
N LYS A 103 12.28 10.54 5.99
CA LYS A 103 11.39 10.44 4.83
C LYS A 103 10.05 9.87 5.23
N SER A 104 8.99 10.34 4.59
CA SER A 104 7.66 9.78 4.76
C SER A 104 7.49 8.58 3.84
N LEU A 105 7.58 7.38 4.39
CA LEU A 105 7.25 6.14 3.69
C LEU A 105 5.74 6.01 3.59
N GLN A 106 5.25 5.99 2.36
CA GLN A 106 3.83 5.99 2.03
C GLN A 106 3.46 4.69 1.32
N LEU A 107 2.54 3.95 1.91
CA LEU A 107 1.98 2.71 1.38
C LEU A 107 0.57 3.01 0.90
N SER A 108 0.24 2.66 -0.34
CA SER A 108 -1.00 3.15 -0.93
C SER A 108 -1.70 2.15 -1.83
N MET A 109 -3.03 2.17 -1.74
CA MET A 109 -3.91 1.70 -2.79
C MET A 109 -4.36 2.91 -3.61
N TYR A 110 -4.21 2.87 -4.92
CA TYR A 110 -4.76 3.87 -5.83
C TYR A 110 -5.99 3.32 -6.54
N GLY A 111 -7.13 3.98 -6.37
CA GLY A 111 -8.31 3.74 -7.18
C GLY A 111 -8.24 4.54 -8.49
N SER A 112 -8.44 3.87 -9.63
CA SER A 112 -8.38 4.53 -10.95
C SER A 112 -9.63 5.31 -11.34
N LEU A 113 -10.77 5.05 -10.71
CA LEU A 113 -12.06 5.65 -11.05
C LEU A 113 -13.02 5.65 -9.87
N ASN A 114 -14.03 6.51 -9.95
CA ASN A 114 -15.19 6.48 -9.05
C ASN A 114 -16.28 5.56 -9.62
N SER A 115 -16.90 4.73 -8.78
CA SER A 115 -18.05 3.90 -9.19
C SER A 115 -18.99 3.65 -8.02
N THR A 116 -20.29 3.53 -8.31
CA THR A 116 -21.33 3.15 -7.34
C THR A 116 -21.66 1.65 -7.39
N SER A 117 -21.00 0.87 -8.26
CA SER A 117 -21.22 -0.59 -8.34
C SER A 117 -20.56 -1.31 -7.16
N THR A 118 -21.31 -2.17 -6.48
CA THR A 118 -20.84 -2.94 -5.32
C THR A 118 -19.91 -4.11 -5.68
N ALA A 119 -19.66 -4.37 -6.97
CA ALA A 119 -18.87 -5.51 -7.44
C ALA A 119 -17.34 -5.34 -7.29
N TYR A 120 -16.86 -4.35 -6.54
CA TYR A 120 -15.47 -3.92 -6.58
C TYR A 120 -14.76 -4.03 -5.24
N ASN A 121 -14.47 -5.28 -4.84
CA ASN A 121 -13.60 -5.57 -3.72
C ASN A 121 -12.14 -5.61 -4.18
N CYS A 122 -11.28 -4.87 -3.49
CA CYS A 122 -9.86 -4.81 -3.77
C CYS A 122 -9.06 -4.54 -2.50
N ASN A 123 -7.83 -5.04 -2.46
CA ASN A 123 -6.89 -4.75 -1.38
C ASN A 123 -5.46 -4.68 -1.91
N CYS A 124 -4.72 -3.74 -1.35
CA CYS A 124 -3.27 -3.68 -1.42
C CYS A 124 -2.74 -3.93 -0.01
N ASP A 125 -1.94 -4.98 0.13
CA ASP A 125 -1.42 -5.40 1.42
C ASP A 125 0.10 -5.28 1.47
N PHE A 126 0.59 -4.94 2.65
CA PHE A 126 1.99 -4.63 2.90
C PHE A 126 2.43 -5.27 4.21
N ALA A 127 3.55 -5.98 4.19
CA ALA A 127 4.08 -6.69 5.35
C ALA A 127 5.61 -6.64 5.42
N LYS A 128 6.16 -6.95 6.60
CA LYS A 128 7.60 -7.20 6.81
C LYS A 128 8.53 -6.11 6.23
N ILE A 129 8.21 -4.85 6.54
CA ILE A 129 9.07 -3.70 6.17
C ILE A 129 10.43 -3.86 6.87
N THR A 130 11.49 -3.99 6.09
CA THR A 130 12.86 -4.20 6.58
C THR A 130 13.80 -3.21 5.90
N LEU A 131 14.61 -2.50 6.68
CA LEU A 131 15.60 -1.53 6.20
C LEU A 131 16.99 -2.17 6.28
N MET A 132 17.74 -2.10 5.19
CA MET A 132 19.09 -2.66 5.10
C MET A 132 20.11 -1.53 4.99
N ARG A 133 21.15 -1.59 5.82
CA ARG A 133 22.30 -0.68 5.75
C ARG A 133 23.37 -1.22 4.80
N SER A 134 24.10 -0.30 4.18
CA SER A 134 25.40 -0.56 3.56
C SER A 134 26.52 -0.51 4.60
#